data_AF-A0AAU4H2I8-F1
#
_entry.id   AF-A0AAU4H2I8-F1
#
_cell.length_a   1.000
_cell.length_b   1.000
_cell.length_c   1.000
_cell.angle_alpha   90.00
_cell.angle_beta   90.00
_cell.angle_gamma   90.00
#
_symmetry.space_group_name_H-M   'P 1'
#
loop_
_entity.id
_entity.type
_entity.pdbx_description
1 polymer ?
#
loop_
_entity_poly.entity_id
_entity_poly.type
_entity_poly.pdbx_seq_one_letter_code
_entity_poly.pdbx_strand_id
1 'polypeptide(L)' 'MIKQVSHTVTDTGAAGLGLALGVAYELHAPAARAPEVAPVPELMGLRTSAARPHHRKVPLNRLQTMRG' A
#
# COMPACT_ATOMS: atom_id res chain seq x y z
N MET A 1 46.53 -7.87 -22.72
CA MET A 1 45.78 -6.97 -23.62
C MET A 1 44.39 -7.57 -23.83
N ILE A 2 43.33 -6.90 -23.37
CA ILE A 2 41.95 -7.42 -23.49
C ILE A 2 41.24 -6.69 -24.62
N LYS A 3 40.55 -7.44 -25.48
CA LYS A 3 39.72 -6.91 -26.56
C LYS A 3 38.26 -6.91 -26.12
N GLN A 4 37.62 -5.75 -26.21
CA GLN A 4 36.18 -5.61 -26.10
C GLN A 4 35.54 -6.06 -27.42
N VAL A 5 34.60 -7.00 -27.36
CA VAL A 5 33.81 -7.44 -28.51
C VAL A 5 32.36 -7.18 -28.18
N SER A 6 31.70 -6.38 -29.01
CA SER A 6 30.27 -6.06 -28.86
C SER A 6 29.44 -7.19 -29.45
N HIS A 7 28.57 -7.79 -28.66
CA HIS A 7 27.57 -8.73 -29.15
C HIS A 7 26.24 -7.99 -29.29
N THR A 8 25.75 -7.88 -30.51
CA THR A 8 24.40 -7.38 -30.75
C THR A 8 23.42 -8.48 -30.38
N VAL A 9 22.70 -8.28 -29.28
CA VAL A 9 21.59 -9.17 -28.89
C VAL A 9 20.39 -8.81 -29.76
N THR A 10 20.07 -9.67 -30.71
CA THR A 10 18.82 -9.60 -31.49
C THR A 10 17.63 -9.97 -30.59
N ASP A 11 16.43 -9.49 -30.93
CA ASP A 11 15.15 -9.80 -30.25
C ASP A 11 14.80 -9.02 -28.97
N THR A 12 15.47 -7.91 -28.68
CA THR A 12 15.01 -6.94 -27.66
C THR A 12 13.94 -5.96 -28.17
N GLY A 13 13.55 -6.06 -29.44
CA GLY A 13 12.48 -5.26 -30.04
C GLY A 13 11.10 -5.63 -29.49
N ALA A 14 10.10 -4.76 -29.74
CA ALA A 14 8.75 -4.92 -29.19
C ALA A 14 8.10 -6.29 -29.52
N ALA A 15 8.37 -6.84 -30.70
CA ALA A 15 7.89 -8.17 -31.09
C ALA A 15 8.52 -9.31 -30.26
N GLY A 16 9.83 -9.24 -30.01
CA GLY A 16 10.55 -10.21 -29.17
C GLY A 16 10.15 -10.12 -27.70
N LEU A 17 9.93 -8.91 -27.19
CA LEU A 17 9.38 -8.69 -25.84
C LEU A 17 7.98 -9.28 -25.68
N GLY A 18 7.09 -9.08 -26.66
CA GLY A 18 5.74 -9.66 -26.62
C GLY A 18 5.77 -11.19 -26.55
N LEU A 19 6.62 -11.83 -27.36
CA LEU A 19 6.82 -13.29 -27.35
C LEU A 19 7.36 -13.75 -25.99
N ALA A 20 8.42 -13.10 -25.49
CA ALA A 20 9.04 -13.46 -24.22
C ALA A 20 8.06 -13.36 -23.04
N LEU A 21 7.21 -12.34 -23.01
CA LEU A 21 6.14 -12.20 -22.01
C LEU A 21 5.07 -13.29 -22.15
N GLY A 22 4.69 -13.66 -23.37
CA GLY A 22 3.77 -14.76 -23.63
C GLY A 22 4.30 -16.09 -23.09
N VAL A 23 5.55 -16.43 -23.42
CA VAL A 23 6.22 -17.64 -22.91
C VAL A 23 6.36 -17.59 -21.39
N ALA A 24 6.73 -16.44 -20.83
CA ALA A 24 6.80 -16.29 -19.38
C ALA A 24 5.44 -16.50 -18.71
N TYR A 25 4.34 -16.06 -19.32
CA TYR A 25 2.99 -16.29 -18.81
C TYR A 25 2.60 -17.78 -18.89
N GLU A 26 2.95 -18.47 -19.97
CA GLU A 26 2.71 -19.92 -20.09
C GLU A 26 3.49 -20.72 -19.04
N LEU A 27 4.74 -20.35 -18.78
CA LEU A 27 5.59 -21.00 -17.77
C LEU A 27 5.25 -20.59 -16.33
N HIS A 28 4.80 -19.35 -16.15
CA HIS A 28 4.55 -18.71 -14.86
C HIS A 28 3.20 -18.03 -14.86
N ALA A 29 2.13 -18.83 -14.99
CA ALA A 29 0.77 -18.33 -14.88
C ALA A 29 0.61 -17.57 -13.55
N PRO A 30 0.04 -16.35 -13.56
CA PRO A 30 -0.12 -15.57 -12.35
C PRO A 30 -0.95 -16.34 -11.33
N ALA A 31 -0.34 -16.69 -10.21
CA ALA A 31 -1.05 -17.30 -9.10
C ALA A 31 -1.91 -16.23 -8.41
N ALA A 32 -3.12 -16.61 -7.99
CA ALA A 32 -3.98 -15.76 -7.21
C ALA A 32 -3.23 -15.34 -5.93
N ARG A 33 -2.98 -14.03 -5.79
CA ARG A 33 -2.36 -13.49 -4.60
C ARG A 33 -3.32 -13.64 -3.43
N ALA A 34 -2.86 -14.23 -2.33
CA ALA A 34 -3.65 -14.31 -1.11
C ALA A 34 -4.09 -12.90 -0.67
N PRO A 35 -5.25 -12.76 -0.01
CA PRO A 35 -5.74 -11.47 0.43
C PRO A 35 -4.66 -10.74 1.23
N GLU A 36 -4.29 -9.54 0.78
CA GLU A 36 -3.41 -8.67 1.55
C GLU A 36 -4.20 -8.26 2.81
N VAL A 37 -3.79 -8.77 3.98
CA VAL A 37 -4.33 -8.32 5.25
C VAL A 37 -3.94 -6.86 5.40
N ALA A 38 -4.92 -5.96 5.27
CA ALA A 38 -4.68 -4.54 5.45
C ALA A 38 -4.05 -4.32 6.83
N PRO A 39 -2.90 -3.63 6.93
CA PRO A 39 -2.33 -3.32 8.23
C PRO A 39 -3.35 -2.49 9.01
N VAL A 40 -3.72 -2.96 10.20
CA VAL A 40 -4.53 -2.18 11.13
C VAL A 40 -3.76 -0.89 11.40
N PRO A 41 -4.37 0.31 11.25
CA PRO A 41 -3.70 1.55 11.58
C PRO A 41 -3.24 1.48 13.03
N GLU A 42 -1.93 1.54 13.26
CA GLU A 42 -1.38 1.70 14.60
C GLU A 42 -1.74 3.11 15.06
N LEU A 43 -2.89 3.24 15.74
CA LEU A 43 -3.42 4.52 16.20
C LEU A 43 -2.58 5.14 17.34
N MET A 44 -1.28 4.86 17.47
CA MET A 44 -0.36 5.48 18.44
C MET A 44 -0.97 5.67 19.85
N GLY A 45 -1.67 4.65 20.35
CA GLY A 45 -2.33 4.70 21.67
C GLY A 45 -3.71 5.35 21.73
N LEU A 46 -4.27 5.81 20.61
CA LEU A 46 -5.64 6.35 20.51
C LEU A 46 -6.67 5.20 20.48
N ARG A 47 -6.90 4.59 21.65
CA ARG A 47 -7.97 3.60 21.86
C ARG A 47 -9.30 4.33 22.04
N THR A 48 -9.87 4.91 21.00
CA THR A 48 -11.25 5.43 21.09
C THR A 48 -12.20 4.24 21.04
N SER A 49 -12.51 3.67 22.21
CA SER A 49 -13.64 2.75 22.36
C SER A 49 -14.93 3.45 21.91
N ALA A 50 -15.68 2.84 21.00
CA ALA A 50 -16.98 3.34 20.53
C ALA A 50 -18.05 3.36 21.65
N ALA A 51 -17.78 2.73 22.79
CA ALA A 51 -18.61 2.82 23.98
C ALA A 51 -18.12 3.96 24.89
N ARG A 52 -18.34 5.22 24.48
CA ARG A 52 -18.19 6.36 25.41
C ARG A 52 -19.57 6.76 25.91
N PRO A 53 -19.96 6.41 27.15
CA PRO A 53 -21.18 6.93 27.75
C PRO A 53 -21.03 8.46 27.83
N HIS A 54 -21.97 9.16 27.22
CA HIS A 54 -22.10 10.61 27.17
C HIS A 54 -21.47 11.33 28.39
N HIS A 55 -20.29 11.94 28.22
CA HIS A 55 -19.84 12.92 29.20
C HIS A 55 -20.88 14.04 29.20
N ARG A 56 -21.49 14.26 30.38
CA ARG A 56 -22.49 15.30 30.66
C ARG A 56 -22.22 16.53 29.79
N LYS A 57 -23.14 16.86 28.88
CA LYS A 57 -23.11 18.14 28.16
C LYS A 57 -23.27 19.24 29.20
N VAL A 58 -22.16 19.85 29.61
CA VAL A 58 -22.22 21.08 30.40
C VAL A 58 -22.51 22.20 29.41
N PRO A 59 -23.63 22.93 29.54
CA PRO A 59 -23.89 24.07 28.67
C PRO A 59 -22.74 25.08 28.84
N LEU A 60 -22.23 25.59 27.71
CA LEU A 60 -21.07 26.49 27.66
C LEU A 60 -21.25 27.74 28.56
N ASN A 61 -22.50 28.13 28.82
CA ASN A 61 -22.87 29.21 29.74
C ASN A 61 -22.29 29.03 31.16
N ARG A 62 -22.07 27.79 31.60
CA ARG A 62 -21.49 27.49 32.92
C ARG A 62 -19.97 27.77 32.98
N LEU A 63 -19.29 27.89 31.84
CA LEU A 63 -17.88 28.30 31.77
C LEU A 63 -17.72 29.82 31.74
N GLN A 64 -18.73 30.55 31.25
CA GLN A 64 -18.69 32.02 31.22
C GLN A 64 -18.75 32.62 32.63
N THR A 65 -19.41 31.96 33.58
CA THR A 65 -19.51 32.41 34.98
C THR A 65 -18.23 32.18 35.80
N MET A 66 -17.20 31.53 35.26
CA MET A 66 -15.90 31.35 35.95
C MET A 66 -14.77 32.23 35.40
N ARG A 67 -15.04 33.09 34.39
CA ARG A 67 -14.16 34.21 34.05
C ARG A 67 -14.63 35.46 34.79
N GLY A 68 -14.41 35.46 36.10
CA GLY A 68 -14.38 36.65 36.94
C GLY A 68 -12.97 36.83 37.46
#